data_AF-A0A815ZH62-F1
#
_entry.id   AF-A0A815ZH62-F1
#
_cell.length_a   1.000
_cell.length_b   1.000
_cell.length_c   1.000
_cell.angle_alpha   90.00
_cell.angle_beta   90.00
_cell.angle_gamma   90.00
#
_symmetry.space_group_name_H-M   'P 1'
#
loop_
_entity.id
_entity.type
_entity.pdbx_description
1 polymer ?
#
loop_
_entity_poly.entity_id
_entity_poly.type
_entity_poly.pdbx_seq_one_letter_code
_entity_poly.pdbx_strand_id
1 'polypeptide(L)'
;MSLGILPDVLSMSELNEELLILLKIKDSEQEFKTKFDELVQKYSLDRIVQWENKKSNFIHELVLTWQLNLVKDLSERYNLNINLQHRKDLCTPIHLASWHKNVEMYELLRNLGADRTIKNKYCELPGESILNIIWLDLELTSLHDPQILECAVIITDKDLNELERGQWVVHFEQKDLNDLDEWHKKTFKSVTDGGNGLFDAVVKSIITKEQMESELLQIIEHHCPKKCCPLAGSSIHTDREVIKLRMPTVYDYLHHRIIDVSSISGVMQRWSPTKWFQMKNTLNKTSVSLNHRAMNDIERSVEILKLIKPLLCAQ
;
A
#
# COMPACT_ATOMS: atom_id res chain seq x y z
N MET A 1 -54.48 33.69 -6.65
CA MET A 1 -53.29 33.78 -5.79
C MET A 1 -52.47 32.54 -6.04
N SER A 2 -51.36 32.69 -6.77
CA SER A 2 -50.41 31.61 -7.06
C SER A 2 -49.64 31.32 -5.77
N LEU A 3 -49.88 30.15 -5.19
CA LEU A 3 -49.07 29.61 -4.09
C LEU A 3 -47.78 29.09 -4.71
N GLY A 4 -46.70 29.85 -4.50
CA GLY A 4 -45.35 29.50 -4.93
C GLY A 4 -44.91 28.16 -4.35
N ILE A 5 -44.35 27.33 -5.22
CA ILE A 5 -43.69 26.07 -4.87
C ILE A 5 -42.43 26.42 -4.08
N LEU A 6 -42.32 25.91 -2.84
CA LEU A 6 -41.13 26.03 -2.00
C LEU A 6 -39.94 25.28 -2.65
N PRO A 7 -38.74 25.89 -2.76
CA PRO A 7 -37.62 25.34 -3.54
C PRO A 7 -36.70 24.38 -2.76
N ASP A 8 -37.24 23.46 -1.95
CA ASP A 8 -36.39 22.62 -1.05
C ASP A 8 -36.59 21.11 -1.17
N VAL A 9 -36.97 20.63 -2.36
CA VAL A 9 -37.09 19.18 -2.66
C VAL A 9 -36.28 18.83 -3.90
N LEU A 10 -35.00 19.19 -3.91
CA LEU A 10 -34.03 18.59 -4.82
C LEU A 10 -33.32 17.47 -4.05
N SER A 11 -33.39 16.24 -4.57
CA SER A 11 -32.95 15.07 -3.82
C SER A 11 -31.42 15.03 -3.70
N MET A 12 -30.90 14.63 -2.54
CA MET A 12 -29.46 14.39 -2.35
C MET A 12 -28.89 13.34 -3.32
N SER A 13 -29.76 12.49 -3.90
CA SER A 13 -29.39 11.51 -4.92
C SER A 13 -29.03 12.16 -6.24
N GLU A 14 -29.83 13.13 -6.71
CA GLU A 14 -29.60 13.84 -7.97
C GLU A 14 -28.32 14.67 -7.94
N LEU A 15 -28.10 15.42 -6.84
CA LEU A 15 -26.86 16.18 -6.65
C LEU A 15 -25.62 15.26 -6.71
N ASN A 16 -25.69 14.10 -6.07
CA ASN A 16 -24.58 13.14 -6.06
C ASN A 16 -24.27 12.63 -7.47
N GLU A 17 -25.27 12.28 -8.27
CA GLU A 17 -25.07 11.83 -9.66
C GLU A 17 -24.49 12.95 -10.54
N GLU A 18 -25.05 14.16 -10.45
CA GLU A 18 -24.60 15.31 -11.25
C GLU A 18 -23.16 15.74 -10.89
N LEU A 19 -22.80 15.76 -9.61
CA LEU A 19 -21.42 16.06 -9.20
C LEU A 19 -20.43 14.98 -9.67
N LEU A 20 -20.80 13.70 -9.58
CA LEU A 20 -19.93 12.63 -10.08
C LEU A 20 -19.74 12.69 -11.60
N ILE A 21 -20.72 13.19 -12.35
CA ILE A 21 -20.58 13.45 -13.78
C ILE A 21 -19.64 14.64 -14.02
N LEU A 22 -19.84 15.76 -13.31
CA LEU A 22 -18.98 16.94 -13.38
C LEU A 22 -17.51 16.59 -13.10
N LEU A 23 -17.24 15.86 -12.02
CA LEU A 23 -15.88 15.51 -11.57
C LEU A 23 -15.15 14.52 -12.50
N LYS A 24 -15.86 13.92 -13.47
CA LYS A 24 -15.27 13.11 -14.53
C LYS A 24 -14.81 13.92 -15.74
N ILE A 25 -15.15 15.21 -15.83
CA ILE A 25 -14.71 16.09 -16.91
C ILE A 25 -13.25 16.44 -16.67
N LYS A 26 -12.35 15.77 -17.40
CA LYS A 26 -10.89 15.96 -17.29
C LYS A 26 -10.27 16.70 -18.47
N ASP A 27 -11.00 16.79 -19.58
CA ASP A 27 -10.46 17.26 -20.85
C ASP A 27 -10.79 18.74 -21.15
N SER A 28 -11.61 19.39 -20.32
CA SER A 28 -12.05 20.78 -20.54
C SER A 28 -12.37 21.52 -19.24
N GLU A 29 -11.46 22.40 -18.82
CA GLU A 29 -11.66 23.28 -17.65
C GLU A 29 -12.86 24.22 -17.86
N GLN A 30 -13.07 24.70 -19.09
CA GLN A 30 -14.16 25.62 -19.40
C GLN A 30 -15.52 24.94 -19.27
N GLU A 31 -15.66 23.71 -19.78
CA GLU A 31 -16.88 22.93 -19.63
C GLU A 31 -17.17 22.63 -18.16
N PHE A 32 -16.13 22.26 -17.40
CA PHE A 32 -16.27 22.05 -15.96
C PHE A 32 -16.83 23.29 -15.28
N LYS A 33 -16.22 24.47 -15.51
CA LYS A 33 -16.65 25.72 -14.86
C LYS A 33 -18.09 26.08 -15.20
N THR A 34 -18.49 25.95 -16.47
CA THR A 34 -19.86 26.22 -16.89
C THR A 34 -20.87 25.31 -16.19
N LYS A 35 -20.62 23.99 -16.17
CA LYS A 35 -21.49 23.04 -15.47
C LYS A 35 -21.46 23.22 -13.96
N PHE A 36 -20.32 23.58 -13.38
CA PHE A 36 -20.21 23.89 -11.96
C PHE A 36 -21.08 25.10 -11.59
N ASP A 37 -21.06 26.17 -12.39
CA ASP A 37 -21.90 27.35 -12.18
C ASP A 37 -23.39 27.01 -12.29
N GLU A 38 -23.79 26.14 -13.24
CA GLU A 38 -25.17 25.62 -13.34
C GLU A 38 -25.58 24.86 -12.07
N LEU A 39 -24.71 24.00 -11.54
CA LEU A 39 -24.97 23.28 -10.29
C LEU A 39 -25.05 24.22 -9.10
N VAL A 40 -24.20 25.24 -9.02
CA VAL A 40 -24.25 26.25 -7.94
C VAL A 40 -25.57 27.00 -7.95
N GLN A 41 -26.09 27.35 -9.14
CA GLN A 41 -27.41 27.96 -9.27
C GLN A 41 -28.55 27.03 -8.83
N LYS A 42 -28.42 25.73 -9.14
CA LYS A 42 -29.44 24.72 -8.84
C LYS A 42 -29.46 24.28 -7.38
N TYR A 43 -28.30 24.10 -6.75
CA TYR A 43 -28.16 23.43 -5.44
C TYR A 43 -27.54 24.29 -4.34
N SER A 44 -27.07 25.50 -4.65
CA SER A 44 -26.22 26.36 -3.81
C SER A 44 -24.76 25.89 -3.69
N LEU A 45 -23.86 26.86 -3.55
CA LEU A 45 -22.43 26.62 -3.38
C LEU A 45 -22.14 25.81 -2.11
N ASP A 46 -22.78 26.16 -0.98
CA ASP A 46 -22.54 25.52 0.31
C ASP A 46 -22.83 24.01 0.27
N ARG A 47 -23.92 23.61 -0.41
CA ARG A 47 -24.23 22.17 -0.57
C ARG A 47 -23.18 21.44 -1.40
N ILE A 48 -22.61 22.10 -2.41
CA ILE A 48 -21.60 21.48 -3.28
C ILE A 48 -20.26 21.37 -2.56
N VAL A 49 -19.78 22.42 -1.90
CA VAL A 49 -18.46 22.40 -1.25
C VAL A 49 -18.44 21.50 -0.01
N GLN A 50 -19.60 21.31 0.65
CA GLN A 50 -19.77 20.37 1.76
C GLN A 50 -20.18 18.97 1.29
N TRP A 51 -20.28 18.74 -0.03
CA TRP A 51 -20.68 17.44 -0.55
C TRP A 51 -19.70 16.35 -0.15
N GLU A 52 -20.27 15.25 0.31
CA GLU A 52 -19.57 14.05 0.70
C GLU A 52 -20.46 12.83 0.45
N ASN A 53 -19.84 11.73 0.03
CA ASN A 53 -20.47 10.44 -0.09
C ASN A 53 -19.66 9.37 0.68
N LYS A 54 -20.10 8.11 0.63
CA LYS A 54 -19.42 7.00 1.33
C LYS A 54 -17.96 6.78 0.89
N LYS A 55 -17.57 7.30 -0.27
CA LYS A 55 -16.26 7.07 -0.91
C LYS A 55 -15.35 8.29 -0.87
N SER A 56 -15.85 9.51 -0.83
CA SER A 56 -15.06 10.74 -1.01
C SER A 56 -15.84 12.02 -0.69
N ASN A 57 -15.16 13.16 -0.77
CA ASN A 57 -15.75 14.49 -0.65
C ASN A 57 -15.30 15.40 -1.82
N PHE A 58 -15.93 16.57 -1.94
CA PHE A 58 -15.77 17.44 -3.10
C PHE A 58 -14.32 17.84 -3.39
N ILE A 59 -13.56 18.31 -2.39
CA ILE A 59 -12.19 18.78 -2.59
C ILE A 59 -11.23 17.63 -2.97
N HIS A 60 -11.45 16.42 -2.45
CA HIS A 60 -10.63 15.25 -2.83
C HIS A 60 -10.87 14.87 -4.29
N GLU A 61 -12.14 14.77 -4.71
CA GLU A 61 -12.47 14.48 -6.10
C GLU A 61 -11.99 15.59 -7.04
N LEU A 62 -12.10 16.86 -6.62
CA LEU A 62 -11.63 18.00 -7.40
C LEU A 62 -10.12 17.91 -7.63
N VAL A 63 -9.33 17.56 -6.61
CA VAL A 63 -7.87 17.34 -6.76
C VAL A 63 -7.56 16.17 -7.69
N LEU A 64 -8.35 15.09 -7.65
CA LEU A 64 -8.21 13.92 -8.54
C LEU A 64 -8.58 14.19 -10.01
N THR A 65 -9.09 15.39 -10.33
CA THR A 65 -9.21 15.86 -11.72
C THR A 65 -7.85 16.18 -12.33
N TRP A 66 -6.84 16.48 -11.51
CA TRP A 66 -5.49 16.90 -11.88
C TRP A 66 -5.40 18.19 -12.71
N GLN A 67 -6.48 18.97 -12.78
CA GLN A 67 -6.51 20.26 -13.47
C GLN A 67 -6.03 21.37 -12.53
N LEU A 68 -4.75 21.73 -12.62
CA LEU A 68 -4.09 22.66 -11.67
C LEU A 68 -4.79 24.02 -11.60
N ASN A 69 -5.12 24.63 -12.74
CA ASN A 69 -5.75 25.96 -12.75
C ASN A 69 -7.18 25.89 -12.20
N LEU A 70 -7.90 24.81 -12.49
CA LEU A 70 -9.24 24.59 -11.96
C LEU A 70 -9.22 24.45 -10.42
N VAL A 71 -8.34 23.60 -9.89
CA VAL A 71 -8.19 23.41 -8.44
C VAL A 71 -7.81 24.73 -7.77
N LYS A 72 -6.86 25.47 -8.35
CA LYS A 72 -6.44 26.78 -7.85
C LYS A 72 -7.60 27.77 -7.81
N ASP A 73 -8.25 28.00 -8.95
CA ASP A 73 -9.32 28.99 -9.13
C ASP A 73 -10.49 28.71 -8.18
N LEU A 74 -10.97 27.47 -8.12
CA LEU A 74 -12.09 27.12 -7.24
C LEU A 74 -11.69 27.20 -5.76
N SER A 75 -10.46 26.81 -5.40
CA SER A 75 -9.97 26.90 -4.02
C SER A 75 -9.87 28.34 -3.53
N GLU A 76 -9.31 29.23 -4.35
CA GLU A 76 -9.17 30.65 -4.04
C GLU A 76 -10.52 31.37 -4.03
N ARG A 77 -11.36 31.13 -5.05
CA ARG A 77 -12.65 31.82 -5.21
C ARG A 77 -13.67 31.44 -4.14
N TYR A 78 -13.68 30.19 -3.71
CA TYR A 78 -14.69 29.66 -2.79
C TYR A 78 -14.12 29.31 -1.41
N ASN A 79 -12.85 29.65 -1.15
CA ASN A 79 -12.16 29.39 0.11
C ASN A 79 -12.31 27.93 0.58
N LEU A 80 -12.05 26.99 -0.34
CA LEU A 80 -12.20 25.56 -0.06
C LEU A 80 -11.27 25.13 1.07
N ASN A 81 -11.74 24.28 1.97
CA ASN A 81 -10.89 23.70 3.01
C ASN A 81 -9.95 22.65 2.40
N ILE A 82 -8.80 23.10 1.93
CA ILE A 82 -7.71 22.29 1.36
C ILE A 82 -7.05 21.34 2.38
N ASN A 83 -7.41 21.45 3.67
CA ASN A 83 -6.98 20.56 4.75
C ASN A 83 -8.11 19.64 5.27
N LEU A 84 -9.25 19.59 4.59
CA LEU A 84 -10.34 18.67 4.95
C LEU A 84 -9.81 17.23 4.92
N GLN A 85 -10.10 16.44 5.96
CA GLN A 85 -9.73 15.04 6.03
C GLN A 85 -10.85 14.15 5.47
N HIS A 86 -10.49 13.18 4.64
CA HIS A 86 -11.38 12.13 4.18
C HIS A 86 -11.79 11.21 5.34
N ARG A 87 -13.07 10.84 5.45
CA ARG A 87 -13.57 10.07 6.61
C ARG A 87 -12.97 8.66 6.75
N LYS A 88 -12.54 8.03 5.66
CA LYS A 88 -12.11 6.62 5.67
C LYS A 88 -10.67 6.47 6.20
N ASP A 89 -9.77 7.33 5.72
CA ASP A 89 -8.33 7.22 5.93
C ASP A 89 -7.71 8.48 6.56
N LEU A 90 -8.52 9.51 6.84
CA LEU A 90 -8.08 10.80 7.36
C LEU A 90 -7.04 11.51 6.48
N CYS A 91 -6.96 11.17 5.20
CA CYS A 91 -6.08 11.86 4.27
C CYS A 91 -6.62 13.25 3.93
N THR A 92 -5.69 14.19 3.74
CA THR A 92 -6.00 15.51 3.17
C THR A 92 -5.68 15.51 1.66
N PRO A 93 -6.16 16.50 0.89
CA PRO A 93 -5.85 16.61 -0.53
C PRO A 93 -4.34 16.57 -0.86
N ILE A 94 -3.47 17.10 0.01
CA ILE A 94 -2.02 17.06 -0.21
C ILE A 94 -1.43 15.65 0.00
N HIS A 95 -2.06 14.80 0.82
CA HIS A 95 -1.72 13.38 0.88
C HIS A 95 -2.00 12.71 -0.47
N LEU A 96 -3.18 12.95 -1.07
CA LEU A 96 -3.54 12.40 -2.38
C LEU A 96 -2.55 12.82 -3.47
N ALA A 97 -2.21 14.11 -3.55
CA ALA A 97 -1.24 14.60 -4.53
C ALA A 97 0.11 13.89 -4.38
N SER A 98 0.53 13.65 -3.13
CA SER A 98 1.76 12.92 -2.85
C SER A 98 1.69 11.45 -3.25
N TRP A 99 0.60 10.75 -2.90
CA TRP A 99 0.37 9.36 -3.25
C TRP A 99 0.38 9.11 -4.77
N HIS A 100 -0.19 10.03 -5.53
CA HIS A 100 -0.20 9.95 -6.99
C HIS A 100 1.09 10.45 -7.65
N LYS A 101 2.11 10.84 -6.87
CA LYS A 101 3.35 11.46 -7.35
C LYS A 101 3.11 12.70 -8.24
N ASN A 102 1.99 13.39 -8.04
CA ASN A 102 1.71 14.61 -8.79
C ASN A 102 2.38 15.79 -8.09
N VAL A 103 3.64 16.02 -8.45
CA VAL A 103 4.48 17.07 -7.85
C VAL A 103 3.86 18.45 -8.04
N GLU A 104 3.34 18.74 -9.23
CA GLU A 104 2.75 20.06 -9.53
C GLU A 104 1.51 20.33 -8.66
N MET A 105 0.65 19.32 -8.48
CA MET A 105 -0.51 19.42 -7.59
C MET A 105 -0.11 19.52 -6.13
N TYR A 106 0.93 18.79 -5.70
CA TYR A 106 1.46 18.89 -4.34
C TYR A 106 1.96 20.30 -4.04
N GLU A 107 2.73 20.87 -4.97
CA GLU A 107 3.27 22.22 -4.86
C GLU A 107 2.16 23.28 -4.90
N LEU A 108 1.14 23.09 -5.74
CA LEU A 108 -0.05 23.95 -5.75
C LEU A 108 -0.75 23.94 -4.39
N LEU A 109 -1.07 22.76 -3.85
CA LEU A 109 -1.74 22.63 -2.55
C LEU A 109 -0.91 23.21 -1.41
N ARG A 110 0.42 23.02 -1.46
CA ARG A 110 1.35 23.65 -0.51
C ARG A 110 1.26 25.18 -0.59
N ASN A 111 1.24 25.74 -1.79
CA ASN A 111 1.13 27.19 -1.99
C ASN A 111 -0.25 27.73 -1.58
N LEU A 112 -1.30 26.90 -1.66
CA LEU A 112 -2.65 27.20 -1.14
C LEU A 112 -2.76 27.05 0.39
N GLY A 113 -1.67 26.71 1.09
CA GLY A 113 -1.63 26.65 2.56
C GLY A 113 -1.91 25.27 3.16
N ALA A 114 -1.67 24.19 2.41
CA ALA A 114 -1.85 22.84 2.93
C ALA A 114 -0.93 22.54 4.11
N ASP A 115 -1.51 22.07 5.20
CA ASP A 115 -0.81 21.71 6.41
C ASP A 115 -0.16 20.33 6.23
N ARG A 116 1.17 20.34 6.19
CA ARG A 116 2.02 19.16 6.02
C ARG A 116 2.30 18.43 7.33
N THR A 117 1.72 18.89 8.44
CA THR A 117 1.85 18.29 9.77
C THR A 117 0.65 17.43 10.16
N ILE A 118 -0.46 17.54 9.42
CA ILE A 118 -1.64 16.68 9.61
C ILE A 118 -1.27 15.24 9.26
N LYS A 119 -1.50 14.34 10.21
CA LYS A 119 -1.33 12.90 10.01
C LYS A 119 -2.64 12.28 9.54
N ASN A 120 -2.54 11.34 8.60
CA ASN A 120 -3.66 10.46 8.25
C ASN A 120 -3.89 9.39 9.34
N LYS A 121 -4.84 8.47 9.11
CA LYS A 121 -5.18 7.36 10.01
C LYS A 121 -3.97 6.45 10.30
N TYR A 122 -2.97 6.46 9.43
CA TYR A 122 -1.78 5.62 9.50
C TYR A 122 -0.59 6.34 10.15
N CYS A 123 -0.84 7.50 10.76
CA CYS A 123 0.17 8.35 11.39
C CYS A 123 1.21 8.94 10.42
N GLU A 124 0.91 8.93 9.11
CA GLU A 124 1.79 9.40 8.06
C GLU A 124 1.56 10.88 7.75
N LEU A 125 2.64 11.61 7.50
CA LEU A 125 2.60 12.96 6.93
C LEU A 125 2.46 12.90 5.39
N PRO A 126 2.02 13.98 4.72
CA PRO A 126 1.97 14.05 3.27
C PRO A 126 3.32 13.75 2.61
N GLY A 127 3.42 12.57 2.01
CA GLY A 127 4.61 12.07 1.32
C GLY A 127 5.55 11.20 2.12
N GLU A 128 5.16 10.74 3.31
CA GLU A 128 5.91 9.69 4.00
C GLU A 128 5.63 8.30 3.40
N SER A 129 4.39 8.04 3.00
CA SER A 129 3.99 6.70 2.53
C SER A 129 4.70 6.24 1.26
N ILE A 130 5.18 7.16 0.42
CA ILE A 130 5.98 6.82 -0.78
C ILE A 130 7.37 6.26 -0.42
N LEU A 131 7.78 6.39 0.84
CA LEU A 131 9.02 5.86 1.40
C LEU A 131 8.81 4.57 2.21
N ASN A 132 7.57 4.09 2.30
CA ASN A 132 7.26 2.81 2.94
C ASN A 132 7.93 1.66 2.16
N ILE A 133 8.10 0.54 2.84
CA ILE A 133 8.77 -0.65 2.32
C ILE A 133 7.83 -1.84 2.48
N ILE A 134 7.66 -2.60 1.40
CA ILE A 134 6.82 -3.80 1.37
C ILE A 134 7.74 -5.01 1.58
N TRP A 135 7.79 -5.54 2.80
CA TRP A 135 8.56 -6.74 3.12
C TRP A 135 7.73 -7.97 2.85
N LEU A 136 8.26 -8.93 2.10
CA LEU A 136 7.50 -10.12 1.70
C LEU A 136 8.42 -11.34 1.64
N ASP A 137 7.86 -12.50 1.96
CA ASP A 137 8.48 -13.81 1.74
C ASP A 137 7.40 -14.80 1.32
N LEU A 138 7.78 -15.75 0.47
CA LEU A 138 6.92 -16.82 0.00
C LEU A 138 7.56 -18.18 0.29
N GLU A 139 6.77 -19.10 0.80
CA GLU A 139 7.12 -20.53 0.76
C GLU A 139 6.46 -21.16 -0.45
N LEU A 140 7.23 -21.93 -1.21
CA LEU A 140 6.87 -22.41 -2.54
C LEU A 140 6.90 -23.92 -2.62
N THR A 141 6.26 -24.49 -3.65
CA THR A 141 6.37 -25.92 -3.97
C THR A 141 7.63 -26.29 -4.75
N SER A 142 8.20 -25.36 -5.53
CA SER A 142 9.39 -25.59 -6.36
C SER A 142 9.98 -24.27 -6.88
N LEU A 143 11.14 -24.34 -7.54
CA LEU A 143 11.75 -23.21 -8.23
C LEU A 143 11.43 -23.13 -9.75
N HIS A 144 10.97 -24.23 -10.36
CA HIS A 144 10.75 -24.30 -11.82
C HIS A 144 9.29 -24.04 -12.23
N ASP A 145 8.34 -24.45 -11.40
CA ASP A 145 6.91 -24.13 -11.55
C ASP A 145 6.31 -23.84 -10.16
N PRO A 146 6.65 -22.68 -9.56
CA PRO A 146 6.36 -22.41 -8.16
C PRO A 146 4.86 -22.25 -7.94
N GLN A 147 4.28 -23.01 -7.01
CA GLN A 147 2.98 -22.70 -6.39
C GLN A 147 3.24 -22.10 -5.01
N ILE A 148 2.40 -21.17 -4.57
CA ILE A 148 2.55 -20.48 -3.29
C ILE A 148 1.85 -21.30 -2.19
N LEU A 149 2.63 -21.77 -1.21
CA LEU A 149 2.13 -22.49 -0.03
C LEU A 149 1.87 -21.54 1.16
N GLU A 150 2.76 -20.57 1.36
CA GLU A 150 2.65 -19.56 2.41
C GLU A 150 3.08 -18.20 1.86
N CYS A 151 2.44 -17.15 2.32
CA CYS A 151 2.83 -15.77 2.05
C CYS A 151 2.76 -14.96 3.35
N ALA A 152 3.80 -14.16 3.61
CA ALA A 152 3.78 -13.17 4.67
C ALA A 152 4.16 -11.80 4.13
N VAL A 153 3.58 -10.76 4.72
CA VAL A 153 3.91 -9.36 4.42
C VAL A 153 4.06 -8.57 5.72
N ILE A 154 5.05 -7.68 5.75
CA ILE A 154 5.16 -6.60 6.73
C ILE A 154 5.31 -5.31 5.95
N ILE A 155 4.50 -4.30 6.26
CA ILE A 155 4.73 -2.94 5.79
C ILE A 155 5.49 -2.19 6.87
N THR A 156 6.60 -1.56 6.50
CA THR A 156 7.29 -0.62 7.39
C THR A 156 7.34 0.78 6.80
N ASP A 157 7.47 1.77 7.67
CA ASP A 157 7.94 3.08 7.27
C ASP A 157 9.42 3.05 6.84
N LYS A 158 9.95 4.21 6.40
CA LYS A 158 11.37 4.40 6.07
C LYS A 158 12.31 4.11 7.24
N ASP A 159 11.78 4.12 8.46
CA ASP A 159 12.53 3.92 9.69
C ASP A 159 12.52 2.47 10.19
N LEU A 160 11.89 1.57 9.45
CA LEU A 160 11.73 0.15 9.77
C LEU A 160 10.80 -0.09 10.97
N ASN A 161 9.93 0.88 11.26
CA ASN A 161 8.81 0.70 12.18
C ASN A 161 7.67 0.05 11.42
N GLU A 162 7.08 -0.99 12.00
CA GLU A 162 5.97 -1.71 11.38
C GLU A 162 4.68 -0.88 11.42
N LEU A 163 3.97 -0.88 10.29
CA LEU A 163 2.68 -0.22 10.10
C LEU A 163 1.54 -1.25 10.09
N GLU A 164 1.71 -2.35 9.37
CA GLU A 164 0.75 -3.46 9.29
C GLU A 164 1.46 -4.74 8.87
N ARG A 165 0.90 -5.91 9.22
CA ARG A 165 1.38 -7.23 8.81
C ARG A 165 0.24 -8.15 8.40
N GLY A 166 0.54 -9.13 7.54
CA GLY A 166 -0.37 -10.18 7.12
C GLY A 166 0.35 -11.51 6.91
N GLN A 167 -0.34 -12.63 7.12
CA GLN A 167 0.19 -13.97 6.89
C GLN A 167 -0.94 -14.90 6.45
N TRP A 168 -0.69 -15.67 5.40
CA TRP A 168 -1.64 -16.61 4.83
C TRP A 168 -0.95 -17.92 4.48
N VAL A 169 -1.63 -19.02 4.76
CA VAL A 169 -1.26 -20.34 4.29
C VAL A 169 -2.29 -20.75 3.25
N VAL A 170 -1.89 -21.11 2.05
CA VAL A 170 -2.79 -21.48 0.95
C VAL A 170 -3.14 -22.97 1.08
N HIS A 171 -4.41 -23.31 0.89
CA HIS A 171 -4.87 -24.70 0.96
C HIS A 171 -4.40 -25.54 -0.23
N PHE A 172 -3.88 -26.73 0.06
CA PHE A 172 -3.62 -27.82 -0.90
C PHE A 172 -4.02 -29.16 -0.28
N GLU A 173 -4.37 -30.13 -1.12
CA GLU A 173 -4.62 -31.49 -0.63
C GLU A 173 -3.31 -32.20 -0.29
N GLN A 174 -3.35 -33.13 0.67
CA GLN A 174 -2.18 -33.91 1.07
C GLN A 174 -1.50 -34.62 -0.11
N LYS A 175 -2.28 -35.07 -1.10
CA LYS A 175 -1.74 -35.75 -2.29
C LYS A 175 -0.83 -34.84 -3.12
N ASP A 176 -1.13 -33.54 -3.20
CA ASP A 176 -0.38 -32.58 -3.98
C ASP A 176 0.99 -32.27 -3.34
N LEU A 177 1.09 -32.47 -2.02
CA LEU A 177 2.33 -32.29 -1.25
C LEU A 177 3.26 -33.51 -1.31
N ASN A 178 2.71 -34.70 -1.61
CA ASN A 178 3.47 -35.95 -1.63
C ASN A 178 4.43 -36.05 -2.83
N ASP A 179 4.21 -35.27 -3.88
CA ASP A 179 5.04 -35.25 -5.09
C ASP A 179 6.15 -34.21 -5.04
N LEU A 180 6.22 -33.41 -3.96
CA LEU A 180 7.30 -32.46 -3.75
C LEU A 180 8.64 -33.16 -3.52
N ASP A 181 9.73 -32.45 -3.75
CA ASP A 181 11.07 -33.01 -3.57
C ASP A 181 11.37 -33.34 -2.09
N GLU A 182 12.44 -34.10 -1.88
CA GLU A 182 12.85 -34.56 -0.55
C GLU A 182 13.23 -33.42 0.40
N TRP A 183 13.71 -32.29 -0.13
CA TRP A 183 14.03 -31.13 0.71
C TRP A 183 12.74 -30.52 1.28
N HIS A 184 11.74 -30.27 0.44
CA HIS A 184 10.44 -29.73 0.87
C HIS A 184 9.78 -30.67 1.87
N LYS A 185 9.75 -31.98 1.58
CA LYS A 185 9.21 -32.99 2.51
C LYS A 185 9.93 -33.00 3.85
N LYS A 186 11.25 -32.86 3.86
CA LYS A 186 12.03 -32.84 5.10
C LYS A 186 11.79 -31.56 5.91
N THR A 187 11.72 -30.42 5.24
CA THR A 187 11.58 -29.09 5.87
C THR A 187 10.15 -28.84 6.36
N PHE A 188 9.15 -29.15 5.54
CA PHE A 188 7.75 -28.72 5.75
C PHE A 188 6.84 -29.72 6.44
N LYS A 189 7.28 -30.96 6.63
CA LYS A 189 6.53 -31.98 7.40
C LYS A 189 6.21 -31.52 8.82
N SER A 190 5.38 -32.31 9.50
CA SER A 190 4.90 -32.02 10.84
C SER A 190 6.02 -31.72 11.84
N VAL A 191 5.71 -30.87 12.81
CA VAL A 191 6.63 -30.54 13.93
C VAL A 191 6.98 -31.79 14.73
N THR A 192 6.05 -32.73 14.88
CA THR A 192 6.30 -34.00 15.59
C THR A 192 7.32 -34.88 14.86
N ASP A 193 7.48 -34.69 13.55
CA ASP A 193 8.43 -35.42 12.71
C ASP A 193 9.73 -34.63 12.46
N GLY A 194 9.91 -33.49 13.14
CA GLY A 194 11.10 -32.64 13.05
C GLY A 194 11.13 -31.68 11.86
N GLY A 195 9.98 -31.40 11.23
CA GLY A 195 9.83 -30.30 10.28
C GLY A 195 9.28 -29.03 10.94
N ASN A 196 8.91 -28.03 10.13
CA ASN A 196 8.37 -26.74 10.60
C ASN A 196 6.82 -26.66 10.62
N GLY A 197 6.14 -27.76 10.26
CA GLY A 197 4.69 -27.90 10.31
C GLY A 197 3.92 -27.19 9.19
N LEU A 198 4.58 -26.71 8.13
CA LEU A 198 3.89 -26.03 7.03
C LEU A 198 2.89 -26.93 6.31
N PHE A 199 3.21 -28.21 6.06
CA PHE A 199 2.28 -29.14 5.41
C PHE A 199 0.99 -29.34 6.21
N ASP A 200 1.09 -29.47 7.54
CA ASP A 200 -0.09 -29.58 8.40
C ASP A 200 -0.95 -28.31 8.32
N ALA A 201 -0.32 -27.14 8.23
CA ALA A 201 -1.00 -25.85 8.09
C ALA A 201 -1.68 -25.72 6.72
N VAL A 202 -1.01 -26.14 5.65
CA VAL A 202 -1.52 -26.14 4.27
C VAL A 202 -2.77 -27.01 4.16
N VAL A 203 -2.72 -28.25 4.66
CA VAL A 203 -3.86 -29.17 4.61
C VAL A 203 -5.04 -28.66 5.45
N LYS A 204 -4.77 -27.99 6.58
CA LYS A 204 -5.82 -27.41 7.46
C LYS A 204 -6.37 -26.08 6.96
N SER A 205 -5.65 -25.38 6.08
CA SER A 205 -6.08 -24.08 5.60
C SER A 205 -7.37 -24.17 4.80
N ILE A 206 -8.12 -23.08 4.78
CA ILE A 206 -9.30 -22.88 3.93
C ILE A 206 -9.12 -21.69 2.97
N ILE A 207 -7.95 -21.04 3.00
CA ILE A 207 -7.66 -19.85 2.23
C ILE A 207 -7.23 -20.25 0.82
N THR A 208 -7.89 -19.68 -0.19
CA THR A 208 -7.47 -19.84 -1.58
C THR A 208 -6.38 -18.84 -1.95
N LYS A 209 -5.65 -19.10 -3.04
CA LYS A 209 -4.66 -18.17 -3.58
C LYS A 209 -5.28 -16.82 -3.91
N GLU A 210 -6.49 -16.79 -4.46
CA GLU A 210 -7.20 -15.57 -4.86
C GLU A 210 -7.62 -14.73 -3.65
N GLN A 211 -8.04 -15.37 -2.55
CA GLN A 211 -8.34 -14.69 -1.30
C GLN A 211 -7.08 -14.05 -0.71
N MET A 212 -5.99 -14.82 -0.63
CA MET A 212 -4.68 -14.32 -0.19
C MET A 212 -4.20 -13.16 -1.06
N GLU A 213 -4.26 -13.27 -2.38
CA GLU A 213 -3.84 -12.21 -3.31
C GLU A 213 -4.66 -10.93 -3.10
N SER A 214 -5.98 -11.06 -2.89
CA SER A 214 -6.86 -9.92 -2.65
C SER A 214 -6.57 -9.23 -1.31
N GLU A 215 -6.37 -9.99 -0.24
CA GLU A 215 -6.07 -9.46 1.08
C GLU A 215 -4.67 -8.84 1.14
N LEU A 216 -3.68 -9.49 0.52
CA LEU A 216 -2.33 -8.93 0.35
C LEU A 216 -2.36 -7.60 -0.39
N LEU A 217 -3.07 -7.52 -1.52
CA LEU A 217 -3.19 -6.28 -2.27
C LEU A 217 -3.87 -5.19 -1.45
N GLN A 218 -4.90 -5.53 -0.66
CA GLN A 218 -5.57 -4.55 0.20
C GLN A 218 -4.61 -3.96 1.23
N ILE A 219 -3.78 -4.77 1.91
CA ILE A 219 -2.76 -4.26 2.84
C ILE A 219 -1.76 -3.36 2.13
N ILE A 220 -1.31 -3.75 0.93
CA ILE A 220 -0.38 -2.92 0.14
C ILE A 220 -1.03 -1.59 -0.25
N GLU A 221 -2.27 -1.61 -0.78
CA GLU A 221 -3.01 -0.40 -1.18
C GLU A 221 -3.30 0.54 -0.03
N HIS A 222 -3.42 0.00 1.18
CA HIS A 222 -3.68 0.74 2.41
C HIS A 222 -2.52 1.68 2.77
N HIS A 223 -1.27 1.21 2.61
CA HIS A 223 -0.08 1.90 3.11
C HIS A 223 0.89 2.36 2.03
N CYS A 224 0.83 1.78 0.84
CA CYS A 224 1.79 2.01 -0.22
C CYS A 224 1.05 2.54 -1.43
N PRO A 225 1.35 3.76 -1.92
CA PRO A 225 0.75 4.21 -3.16
C PRO A 225 1.29 3.42 -4.36
N LYS A 226 0.45 3.23 -5.37
CA LYS A 226 0.76 2.41 -6.56
C LYS A 226 2.09 2.82 -7.19
N LYS A 227 2.93 1.83 -7.51
CA LYS A 227 4.27 2.00 -8.10
C LYS A 227 5.20 2.92 -7.29
N CYS A 228 5.03 3.08 -5.97
CA CYS A 228 5.93 3.89 -5.14
C CYS A 228 6.94 3.05 -4.38
N CYS A 229 6.43 2.11 -3.59
CA CYS A 229 7.20 1.42 -2.56
C CYS A 229 7.93 0.20 -3.13
N PRO A 230 9.22 -0.01 -2.81
CA PRO A 230 9.96 -1.18 -3.26
C PRO A 230 9.53 -2.43 -2.49
N LEU A 231 9.60 -3.57 -3.17
CA LEU A 231 9.51 -4.89 -2.53
C LEU A 231 10.85 -5.19 -1.85
N ALA A 232 10.82 -5.73 -0.63
CA ALA A 232 11.99 -6.02 0.19
C ALA A 232 11.92 -7.41 0.81
N GLY A 233 13.09 -8.00 1.04
CA GLY A 233 13.22 -9.34 1.62
C GLY A 233 14.59 -9.94 1.34
N SER A 234 14.83 -11.14 1.85
CA SER A 234 16.05 -11.89 1.56
C SER A 234 15.91 -12.63 0.24
N SER A 235 16.81 -12.41 -0.72
CA SER A 235 16.72 -13.03 -2.06
C SER A 235 15.39 -12.71 -2.77
N ILE A 236 14.78 -11.57 -2.45
CA ILE A 236 13.43 -11.17 -2.85
C ILE A 236 13.19 -11.12 -4.36
N HIS A 237 14.25 -11.09 -5.15
CA HIS A 237 14.15 -11.20 -6.61
C HIS A 237 13.51 -12.53 -7.05
N THR A 238 13.72 -13.61 -6.29
CA THR A 238 13.08 -14.91 -6.55
C THR A 238 11.57 -14.84 -6.32
N ASP A 239 11.13 -14.36 -5.17
CA ASP A 239 9.70 -14.20 -4.87
C ASP A 239 9.04 -13.26 -5.86
N ARG A 240 9.71 -12.17 -6.23
CA ARG A 240 9.20 -11.21 -7.20
C ARG A 240 8.85 -11.85 -8.54
N GLU A 241 9.65 -12.79 -9.03
CA GLU A 241 9.33 -13.52 -10.27
C GLU A 241 8.14 -14.47 -10.08
N VAL A 242 7.97 -15.05 -8.88
CA VAL A 242 6.75 -15.82 -8.56
C VAL A 242 5.53 -14.93 -8.49
N ILE A 243 5.61 -13.76 -7.84
CA ILE A 243 4.52 -12.77 -7.78
C ILE A 243 4.12 -12.37 -9.20
N LYS A 244 5.08 -12.11 -10.09
CA LYS A 244 4.82 -11.80 -11.50
C LYS A 244 4.02 -12.90 -12.21
N LEU A 245 4.31 -14.16 -11.91
CA LEU A 245 3.67 -15.32 -12.54
C LEU A 245 2.31 -15.66 -11.91
N ARG A 246 2.20 -15.59 -10.58
CA ARG A 246 1.08 -16.15 -9.79
C ARG A 246 0.14 -15.10 -9.20
N MET A 247 0.61 -13.86 -9.06
CA MET A 247 -0.14 -12.73 -8.51
C MET A 247 0.06 -11.46 -9.36
N PRO A 248 -0.32 -11.48 -10.66
CA PRO A 248 -0.05 -10.38 -11.58
C PRO A 248 -0.69 -9.06 -11.15
N THR A 249 -1.81 -9.11 -10.41
CA THR A 249 -2.47 -7.89 -9.91
C THR A 249 -1.62 -7.21 -8.85
N VAL A 250 -1.05 -7.99 -7.91
CA VAL A 250 -0.07 -7.48 -6.93
C VAL A 250 1.18 -6.97 -7.65
N TYR A 251 1.72 -7.73 -8.61
CA TYR A 251 2.88 -7.32 -9.40
C TYR A 251 2.70 -5.97 -10.10
N ASP A 252 1.53 -5.74 -10.69
CA ASP A 252 1.17 -4.48 -11.36
C ASP A 252 1.03 -3.31 -10.39
N TYR A 253 0.92 -3.58 -9.09
CA TYR A 253 0.94 -2.57 -8.06
C TYR A 253 2.36 -2.19 -7.59
N LEU A 254 3.27 -3.16 -7.55
CA LEU A 254 4.62 -2.99 -7.01
C LEU A 254 5.53 -2.09 -7.86
N HIS A 255 6.41 -1.33 -7.20
CA HIS A 255 7.49 -0.61 -7.88
C HIS A 255 8.50 -1.58 -8.54
N HIS A 256 9.23 -1.11 -9.55
CA HIS A 256 10.17 -1.95 -10.29
C HIS A 256 11.45 -2.29 -9.51
N ARG A 257 11.85 -1.43 -8.55
CA ARG A 257 13.03 -1.66 -7.70
C ARG A 257 12.69 -2.58 -6.53
N ILE A 258 13.72 -3.29 -6.09
CA ILE A 258 13.71 -4.12 -4.89
C ILE A 258 14.77 -3.66 -3.90
N ILE A 259 14.56 -3.97 -2.62
CA ILE A 259 15.58 -3.92 -1.58
C ILE A 259 15.91 -5.36 -1.19
N ASP A 260 16.96 -5.91 -1.80
CA ASP A 260 17.39 -7.29 -1.54
C ASP A 260 18.40 -7.34 -0.39
N VAL A 261 17.95 -7.83 0.77
CA VAL A 261 18.74 -7.94 2.00
C VAL A 261 19.94 -8.90 1.80
N SER A 262 19.81 -9.90 0.94
CA SER A 262 20.89 -10.83 0.63
C SER A 262 22.04 -10.15 -0.11
N SER A 263 21.71 -9.20 -1.01
CA SER A 263 22.70 -8.40 -1.73
C SER A 263 23.50 -7.51 -0.77
N ILE A 264 22.81 -6.82 0.13
CA ILE A 264 23.44 -5.96 1.15
C ILE A 264 24.33 -6.81 2.08
N SER A 265 23.83 -7.95 2.53
CA SER A 265 24.58 -8.91 3.34
C SER A 265 25.84 -9.42 2.62
N GLY A 266 25.73 -9.71 1.33
CA GLY A 266 26.85 -10.16 0.48
C GLY A 266 27.93 -9.09 0.29
N VAL A 267 27.54 -7.81 0.19
CA VAL A 267 28.47 -6.68 0.16
C VAL A 267 29.18 -6.54 1.52
N MET A 268 28.44 -6.57 2.62
CA MET A 268 29.02 -6.47 3.97
C MET A 268 30.01 -7.58 4.29
N GLN A 269 29.71 -8.82 3.88
CA GLN A 269 30.62 -9.96 4.04
C GLN A 269 31.99 -9.72 3.40
N ARG A 270 32.01 -9.03 2.25
CA ARG A 270 33.24 -8.79 1.49
C ARG A 270 33.99 -7.56 1.97
N TRP A 271 33.28 -6.46 2.24
CA TRP A 271 33.90 -5.17 2.52
C TRP A 271 34.03 -4.87 4.02
N SER A 272 33.28 -5.55 4.89
CA SER A 272 33.38 -5.40 6.34
C SER A 272 33.15 -6.71 7.09
N PRO A 273 33.98 -7.74 6.85
CA PRO A 273 33.77 -9.10 7.38
C PRO A 273 33.70 -9.16 8.91
N THR A 274 34.51 -8.35 9.62
CA THR A 274 34.49 -8.29 11.09
C THR A 274 33.17 -7.73 11.63
N LYS A 275 32.67 -6.62 11.06
CA LYS A 275 31.36 -6.05 11.45
C LYS A 275 30.23 -7.02 11.12
N TRP A 276 30.28 -7.65 9.95
CA TRP A 276 29.32 -8.67 9.56
C TRP A 276 29.30 -9.85 10.54
N PHE A 277 30.46 -10.36 10.97
CA PHE A 277 30.53 -11.46 11.93
C PHE A 277 29.95 -11.06 13.29
N GLN A 278 30.25 -9.86 13.78
CA GLN A 278 29.66 -9.32 15.01
C GLN A 278 28.13 -9.24 14.92
N MET A 279 27.61 -8.73 13.81
CA MET A 279 26.17 -8.65 13.56
C MET A 279 25.50 -10.02 13.50
N LYS A 280 26.09 -11.00 12.81
CA LYS A 280 25.58 -12.38 12.80
C LYS A 280 25.50 -12.97 14.21
N ASN A 281 26.50 -12.70 15.05
CA ASN A 281 26.46 -13.16 16.45
C ASN A 281 25.35 -12.49 17.25
N THR A 282 25.03 -11.22 16.97
CA THR A 282 23.87 -10.54 17.55
C THR A 282 22.56 -11.16 17.06
N LEU A 283 22.40 -11.36 15.75
CA LEU A 283 21.21 -11.99 15.14
C LEU A 283 20.98 -13.43 15.62
N ASN A 284 22.04 -14.19 15.92
CA ASN A 284 21.89 -15.55 16.44
C ASN A 284 21.46 -15.58 17.92
N LYS A 285 21.47 -14.44 18.61
CA LYS A 285 20.98 -14.28 19.98
C LYS A 285 19.54 -13.77 20.04
N THR A 286 18.98 -13.34 18.90
CA THR A 286 17.59 -12.87 18.85
C THR A 286 16.66 -14.08 18.78
N SER A 287 15.39 -13.88 19.12
CA SER A 287 14.37 -14.94 19.09
C SER A 287 13.90 -15.28 17.67
N VAL A 288 14.36 -14.54 16.65
CA VAL A 288 13.90 -14.67 15.26
C VAL A 288 14.87 -15.53 14.47
N SER A 289 14.64 -16.84 14.46
CA SER A 289 15.44 -17.82 13.69
C SER A 289 14.86 -18.07 12.30
N LEU A 290 15.75 -18.30 11.31
CA LEU A 290 15.33 -18.89 10.03
C LEU A 290 14.73 -20.27 10.29
N ASN A 291 13.49 -20.47 9.88
CA ASN A 291 12.79 -21.74 10.04
C ASN A 291 11.98 -22.14 8.79
N HIS A 292 12.15 -21.40 7.68
CA HIS A 292 11.39 -21.61 6.45
C HIS A 292 9.88 -21.50 6.67
N ARG A 293 9.50 -20.48 7.45
CA ARG A 293 8.13 -20.00 7.60
C ARG A 293 8.14 -18.53 7.24
N ALA A 294 7.23 -18.12 6.37
CA ALA A 294 7.34 -16.84 5.70
C ALA A 294 7.43 -15.64 6.67
N MET A 295 6.62 -15.63 7.74
CA MET A 295 6.63 -14.53 8.71
C MET A 295 7.95 -14.45 9.49
N ASN A 296 8.49 -15.57 9.93
CA ASN A 296 9.76 -15.61 10.66
C ASN A 296 10.92 -15.13 9.77
N ASP A 297 10.92 -15.52 8.50
CA ASP A 297 11.98 -15.20 7.56
C ASP A 297 11.92 -13.71 7.11
N ILE A 298 10.73 -13.10 6.97
CA ILE A 298 10.63 -11.63 6.78
C ILE A 298 11.03 -10.85 8.03
N GLU A 299 10.62 -11.28 9.23
CA GLU A 299 10.98 -10.60 10.48
C GLU A 299 12.51 -10.56 10.64
N ARG A 300 13.17 -11.66 10.28
CA ARG A 300 14.64 -11.72 10.27
C ARG A 300 15.24 -10.79 9.23
N SER A 301 14.63 -10.68 8.06
CA SER A 301 15.06 -9.77 7.00
C SER A 301 14.98 -8.30 7.46
N VAL A 302 13.89 -7.92 8.14
CA VAL A 302 13.72 -6.59 8.76
C VAL A 302 14.79 -6.35 9.84
N GLU A 303 15.03 -7.33 10.72
CA GLU A 303 16.01 -7.24 11.80
C GLU A 303 17.44 -7.07 11.26
N ILE A 304 17.78 -7.77 10.17
CA ILE A 304 19.07 -7.59 9.49
C ILE A 304 19.23 -6.12 9.06
N LEU A 305 18.25 -5.52 8.34
CA LEU A 305 18.40 -4.12 7.94
C LEU A 305 18.37 -3.15 9.11
N LYS A 306 17.66 -3.44 10.21
CA LYS A 306 17.74 -2.62 11.44
C LYS A 306 19.15 -2.55 11.99
N LEU A 307 19.90 -3.66 11.96
CA LEU A 307 21.29 -3.69 12.39
C LEU A 307 22.25 -3.03 11.37
N ILE A 308 21.94 -3.11 10.06
CA ILE A 308 22.79 -2.53 9.00
C ILE A 308 22.60 -1.03 8.89
N LYS A 309 21.37 -0.52 9.06
CA LYS A 309 20.99 0.88 8.83
C LYS A 309 21.93 1.88 9.53
N PRO A 310 22.27 1.76 10.83
CA PRO A 310 23.19 2.70 11.49
C PRO A 310 24.58 2.76 10.86
N LEU A 311 25.03 1.69 10.19
CA LEU A 311 26.33 1.64 9.52
C LEU A 311 26.32 2.36 8.17
N LEU A 312 25.15 2.45 7.52
CA LEU A 312 24.96 3.18 6.27
C LEU A 312 24.67 4.66 6.51
N CYS A 313 24.05 4.98 7.65
CA CYS A 313 23.65 6.34 8.02
C CYS A 313 24.72 7.10 8.83
N ALA A 314 25.88 6.49 9.11
CA ALA A 314 26.96 7.14 9.85
C ALA A 314 27.54 8.29 9.01
N GLN A 315 27.40 9.52 9.51
CA GLN A 315 28.14 10.71 9.07
C GLN A 315 29.58 10.67 9.59
#